data_AF-A0A2X1PYW1-F1
#
_entry.id   AF-A0A2X1PYW1-F1
#
_cell.length_a   1.000
_cell.length_b   1.000
_cell.length_c   1.000
_cell.angle_alpha   90.00
_cell.angle_beta   90.00
_cell.angle_gamma   90.00
#
_symmetry.space_group_name_H-M   'P 1'
#
loop_
_entity.id
_entity.type
_entity.pdbx_description
1 polymer ?
#
loop_
_entity_poly.entity_id
_entity_poly.type
_entity_poly.pdbx_seq_one_letter_code
_entity_poly.pdbx_strand_id
1 'polypeptide(L)'
;MTGTFLDTIIVCTMTGIVLVLTGAWNNPELAGATVTNYAFAQGLGTSIWCNDCNSWFIIFCIHDYFRLVLLRERCFVYLVGIRGVKLYRLAYIMLVGLGAFLHLNLIWIIADIVNGLMAFPNLIALIGLRKVIIEETKDYFQRLKINHYDQDEVIK
;
A
#
# COMPACT_ATOMS: atom_id res chain seq x y z
N MET A 1 -3.33 5.33 -12.56
CA MET A 1 -4.29 4.45 -11.84
C MET A 1 -3.97 2.95 -11.97
N THR A 2 -2.88 2.55 -12.63
CA THR A 2 -2.49 1.14 -12.78
C THR A 2 -2.08 0.48 -11.46
N GLY A 3 -1.68 1.26 -10.45
CA GLY A 3 -1.27 0.75 -9.13
C GLY A 3 -2.34 -0.07 -8.42
N THR A 4 -3.56 0.46 -8.27
CA THR A 4 -4.67 -0.26 -7.60
C THR A 4 -5.13 -1.49 -8.39
N PHE A 5 -5.03 -1.44 -9.72
CA PHE A 5 -5.34 -2.59 -10.57
C PHE A 5 -4.34 -3.73 -10.34
N LEU A 6 -3.04 -3.45 -10.40
CA LEU A 6 -2.01 -4.48 -10.16
C LEU A 6 -2.09 -5.03 -8.73
N ASP A 7 -2.23 -4.15 -7.74
CA ASP A 7 -2.26 -4.55 -6.33
C ASP A 7 -3.52 -5.36 -5.98
N THR A 8 -4.71 -4.80 -6.22
CA THR A 8 -5.94 -5.42 -5.75
C THR A 8 -6.46 -6.50 -6.70
N ILE A 9 -6.47 -6.26 -8.01
CA ILE A 9 -7.10 -7.17 -8.98
C ILE A 9 -6.19 -8.34 -9.35
N ILE A 10 -4.87 -8.15 -9.32
CA ILE A 10 -3.92 -9.21 -9.69
C ILE A 10 -3.29 -9.82 -8.43
N VAL A 11 -2.59 -9.05 -7.61
CA VAL A 11 -1.79 -9.62 -6.51
C VAL A 11 -2.68 -10.14 -5.36
N CYS A 12 -3.63 -9.33 -4.88
CA CYS A 12 -4.50 -9.72 -3.78
C CYS A 12 -5.49 -10.84 -4.16
N THR A 13 -6.00 -10.85 -5.40
CA THR A 13 -6.87 -11.95 -5.86
C THR A 13 -6.11 -13.27 -5.97
N MET A 14 -4.90 -13.27 -6.53
CA MET A 14 -4.08 -14.49 -6.61
C MET A 14 -3.79 -15.05 -5.23
N THR A 15 -3.40 -14.19 -4.28
CA THR A 15 -3.14 -14.59 -2.89
C THR A 15 -4.41 -15.14 -2.22
N GLY A 16 -5.56 -14.49 -2.42
CA GLY A 16 -6.85 -14.94 -1.89
C GLY A 16 -7.28 -16.30 -2.44
N ILE A 17 -7.11 -16.53 -3.75
CA ILE A 17 -7.42 -17.83 -4.38
C ILE A 17 -6.53 -18.93 -3.80
N VAL A 18 -5.23 -18.69 -3.63
CA VAL A 18 -4.29 -19.65 -3.02
C VAL A 18 -4.71 -19.98 -1.57
N LEU A 19 -5.08 -18.98 -0.78
CA LEU A 19 -5.57 -19.16 0.59
C LEU A 19 -6.83 -20.03 0.66
N VAL A 20 -7.79 -19.80 -0.26
CA VAL A 20 -9.04 -20.57 -0.31
C VAL A 20 -8.81 -22.00 -0.77
N LEU A 21 -7.99 -22.22 -1.81
CA LEU A 21 -7.72 -23.55 -2.35
C LEU A 21 -6.93 -24.45 -1.38
N THR A 22 -6.05 -23.86 -0.58
CA THR A 22 -5.21 -24.61 0.38
C THR A 22 -5.89 -24.83 1.72
N GLY A 23 -7.05 -24.20 1.97
CA GLY A 23 -7.76 -24.27 3.25
C GLY A 23 -7.03 -23.58 4.42
N ALA A 24 -5.93 -22.86 4.15
CA ALA A 24 -5.09 -22.24 5.18
C ALA A 24 -5.84 -21.21 6.05
N TRP A 25 -6.90 -20.58 5.49
CA TRP A 25 -7.74 -19.60 6.18
C TRP A 25 -8.50 -20.18 7.39
N ASN A 26 -8.70 -21.50 7.46
CA ASN A 26 -9.47 -22.15 8.51
C ASN A 26 -8.63 -22.52 9.75
N ASN A 27 -7.32 -22.28 9.73
CA ASN A 27 -6.42 -22.62 10.83
C ASN A 27 -6.33 -21.46 11.83
N PRO A 28 -6.88 -21.57 13.06
CA PRO A 28 -6.91 -20.48 14.03
C PRO A 28 -5.55 -20.15 14.66
N GLU A 29 -4.57 -21.05 14.54
CA GLU A 29 -3.21 -20.85 15.07
C GLU A 29 -2.32 -20.01 14.15
N LEU A 30 -2.70 -19.86 12.88
CA LEU A 30 -1.95 -19.09 11.89
C LEU A 30 -2.54 -17.67 11.78
N ALA A 31 -1.69 -16.65 11.88
CA ALA A 31 -2.10 -15.25 11.74
C ALA A 31 -1.16 -14.46 10.84
N GLY A 32 -1.71 -13.47 10.13
CA GLY A 32 -0.96 -12.56 9.27
C GLY A 32 -0.14 -13.27 8.18
N ALA A 33 1.13 -12.89 8.04
CA ALA A 33 2.03 -13.41 7.01
C ALA A 33 2.30 -14.93 7.12
N THR A 34 2.12 -15.53 8.30
CA THR A 34 2.33 -16.97 8.49
C THR A 34 1.27 -17.79 7.76
N VAL A 35 0.02 -17.29 7.66
CA VAL A 35 -1.08 -17.96 6.94
C VAL A 35 -0.75 -18.03 5.45
N THR A 36 -0.29 -16.92 4.87
CA THR A 36 0.08 -16.85 3.45
C THR A 36 1.27 -17.76 3.17
N ASN A 37 2.30 -17.73 4.02
CA ASN A 37 3.48 -18.61 3.85
C ASN A 37 3.10 -20.09 3.89
N TYR A 38 2.22 -20.48 4.81
CA TYR A 38 1.70 -21.84 4.90
C TYR A 38 0.89 -22.24 3.64
N ALA A 39 0.01 -21.36 3.17
CA ALA A 39 -0.79 -21.58 1.97
C ALA A 39 0.09 -21.78 0.72
N PHE A 40 1.08 -20.92 0.51
CA PHE A 40 1.99 -21.02 -0.63
C PHE A 40 2.88 -22.26 -0.56
N ALA A 41 3.37 -22.63 0.63
CA ALA A 41 4.15 -23.86 0.83
C ALA A 41 3.33 -25.13 0.51
N GLN A 42 2.05 -25.14 0.87
CA GLN A 42 1.10 -26.22 0.55
C GLN A 42 0.76 -26.28 -0.95
N GLY A 43 0.42 -25.14 -1.56
CA GLY A 43 -0.13 -25.08 -2.91
C GLY A 43 0.86 -25.36 -4.03
N LEU A 44 2.14 -25.06 -3.82
CA LEU A 44 3.15 -25.12 -4.89
C LEU A 44 4.34 -26.05 -4.58
N GLY A 45 4.31 -26.74 -3.44
CA GLY A 45 5.32 -27.73 -3.06
C GLY A 45 6.57 -27.14 -2.42
N THR A 46 7.20 -27.94 -1.55
CA THR A 46 8.34 -27.54 -0.70
C THR A 46 9.64 -27.26 -1.44
N SER A 47 9.78 -27.68 -2.71
CA SER A 47 11.05 -27.61 -3.45
C SER A 47 11.36 -26.23 -4.05
N ILE A 48 10.35 -25.42 -4.39
CA ILE A 48 10.55 -24.11 -5.04
C ILE A 48 10.33 -22.95 -4.05
N TRP A 49 9.52 -23.16 -3.00
CA TRP A 49 9.05 -22.06 -2.14
C TRP A 49 9.92 -21.77 -0.92
N CYS A 50 10.68 -22.74 -0.43
CA CYS A 50 11.36 -22.57 0.86
C CYS A 50 12.56 -21.60 0.80
N ASN A 51 13.26 -21.49 -0.33
CA ASN A 51 14.48 -20.67 -0.43
C ASN A 51 14.32 -19.43 -1.34
N ASP A 52 13.71 -19.56 -2.52
CA ASP A 52 13.66 -18.47 -3.51
C ASP A 52 12.46 -17.52 -3.32
N CYS A 53 11.31 -18.08 -2.90
CA CYS A 53 10.08 -17.38 -2.47
C CYS A 53 10.30 -16.25 -1.46
N ASN A 54 10.93 -16.62 -0.34
CA ASN A 54 11.09 -15.73 0.81
C ASN A 54 11.98 -14.52 0.49
N SER A 55 12.98 -14.70 -0.38
CA SER A 55 13.86 -13.62 -0.82
C SER A 55 13.09 -12.54 -1.59
N TRP A 56 12.18 -12.95 -2.49
CA TRP A 56 11.38 -12.01 -3.30
C TRP A 56 10.37 -11.22 -2.45
N PHE A 57 9.75 -11.87 -1.47
CA PHE A 57 8.84 -11.22 -0.54
C PHE A 57 9.55 -10.14 0.28
N ILE A 58 10.76 -10.41 0.77
CA ILE A 58 11.55 -9.43 1.54
C ILE A 58 11.86 -8.18 0.68
N ILE A 59 12.25 -8.36 -0.58
CA ILE A 59 12.50 -7.24 -1.50
C ILE A 59 11.23 -6.41 -1.72
N PHE A 60 10.10 -7.08 -1.92
CA PHE A 60 8.79 -6.41 -2.07
C PHE A 60 8.41 -5.60 -0.82
N CYS A 61 8.57 -6.17 0.37
CA CYS A 61 8.32 -5.47 1.64
C CYS A 61 9.23 -4.26 1.84
N ILE A 62 10.53 -4.38 1.51
CA ILE A 62 11.49 -3.26 1.63
C ILE A 62 11.08 -2.12 0.69
N HIS A 63 10.68 -2.44 -0.53
CA HIS A 63 10.26 -1.45 -1.52
C HIS A 63 9.00 -0.69 -1.09
N ASP A 64 7.99 -1.41 -0.60
CA ASP A 64 6.76 -0.80 -0.11
C ASP A 64 7.00 0.06 1.14
N TYR A 65 7.82 -0.44 2.08
CA TYR A 65 8.23 0.31 3.25
C TYR A 65 8.92 1.63 2.87
N PHE A 66 9.84 1.60 1.91
CA PHE A 66 10.54 2.81 1.46
C PHE A 66 9.56 3.84 0.85
N ARG A 67 8.61 3.38 0.03
CA ARG A 67 7.55 4.24 -0.53
C ARG A 67 6.71 4.89 0.58
N LEU A 68 6.31 4.12 1.58
CA LEU A 68 5.48 4.60 2.68
C LEU A 68 6.22 5.62 3.56
N VAL A 69 7.52 5.40 3.82
CA VAL A 69 8.36 6.37 4.56
C VAL A 69 8.46 7.69 3.81
N LEU A 70 8.73 7.65 2.50
CA LEU A 70 8.81 8.85 1.68
C LEU A 70 7.48 9.61 1.64
N LEU A 71 6.37 8.91 1.45
CA LEU A 71 5.04 9.52 1.42
C LEU A 71 4.75 10.24 2.75
N ARG A 72 4.99 9.57 3.87
CA ARG A 72 4.72 10.14 5.19
C ARG A 72 5.68 11.28 5.54
N GLU A 73 6.95 11.22 5.13
CA GLU A 73 7.90 12.32 5.30
C GLU A 73 7.43 13.56 4.52
N ARG A 74 6.90 13.41 3.30
CA ARG A 74 6.32 14.53 2.53
C ARG A 74 5.10 15.14 3.21
N CYS A 75 4.18 14.32 3.74
CA CYS A 75 3.04 14.81 4.51
C CYS A 75 3.48 15.58 5.76
N PHE A 76 4.52 15.10 6.45
CA PHE A 76 5.06 15.78 7.64
C PHE A 76 5.76 17.10 7.28
N VAL A 77 6.50 17.14 6.17
CA VAL A 77 7.10 18.38 5.64
C VAL A 77 6.04 19.42 5.30
N TYR A 78 4.89 19.00 4.76
CA TYR A 78 3.78 19.91 4.48
C TYR A 78 3.22 20.54 5.77
N LEU A 79 3.19 19.80 6.88
CA LEU A 79 2.62 20.26 8.16
C LEU A 79 3.60 21.12 8.99
N VAL A 80 4.86 20.70 9.12
CA VAL A 80 5.84 21.26 10.09
C VAL A 80 7.03 21.92 9.38
N GLY A 81 7.13 21.78 8.06
CA GLY A 81 8.28 22.26 7.28
C GLY A 81 9.50 21.34 7.38
N ILE A 82 10.55 21.70 6.62
CA ILE A 82 11.75 20.87 6.40
C ILE A 82 12.54 20.62 7.70
N ARG A 83 12.45 21.52 8.68
CA ARG A 83 13.20 21.43 9.95
C ARG A 83 12.73 20.28 10.84
N GLY A 84 11.48 19.83 10.71
CA GLY A 84 10.91 18.76 11.53
C GLY A 84 11.25 17.33 11.07
N VAL A 85 11.81 17.16 9.88
CA VAL A 85 12.05 15.85 9.25
C VAL A 85 12.91 14.93 10.10
N LYS A 86 13.98 15.47 10.71
CA LYS A 86 14.90 14.68 11.55
C LYS A 86 14.20 14.12 12.79
N LEU A 87 13.34 14.92 13.42
CA LEU A 87 12.55 14.50 14.59
C LEU A 87 11.55 13.42 14.20
N TYR A 88 10.85 13.61 13.08
CA TYR A 88 9.91 12.62 12.54
C TYR A 88 10.59 11.27 12.26
N ARG A 89 11.76 11.27 11.64
CA ARG A 89 12.53 10.04 11.37
C ARG A 89 12.94 9.32 12.65
N LEU A 90 13.40 10.06 13.67
CA LEU A 90 13.77 9.50 14.97
C LEU A 90 12.55 8.87 15.66
N ALA A 91 11.44 9.60 15.72
CA ALA A 91 10.20 9.12 16.31
C ALA A 91 9.68 7.86 15.60
N TYR A 92 9.78 7.82 14.26
CA TYR A 92 9.34 6.68 13.48
C TYR A 92 10.17 5.41 13.76
N ILE A 93 11.50 5.52 13.82
CA ILE A 93 12.38 4.38 14.13
C ILE A 93 12.05 3.81 15.53
N MET A 94 11.85 4.68 16.52
CA MET A 94 11.43 4.27 17.87
C MET A 94 10.10 3.53 17.85
N LEU A 95 9.12 4.03 17.07
CA LEU A 95 7.78 3.45 16.98
C LEU A 95 7.79 2.09 16.26
N VAL A 96 8.63 1.91 15.23
CA VAL A 96 8.84 0.61 14.58
C VAL A 96 9.42 -0.42 15.57
N GLY A 97 10.40 -0.02 16.38
CA GLY A 97 10.96 -0.88 17.43
C GLY A 97 9.93 -1.29 18.47
N LEU A 98 9.07 -0.35 18.91
CA LEU A 98 7.97 -0.64 19.83
C LEU A 98 6.88 -1.52 19.20
N GLY A 99 6.65 -1.38 17.90
CA GLY A 99 5.63 -2.13 17.16
C GLY A 99 5.85 -3.65 17.19
N ALA A 100 7.09 -4.11 17.32
CA ALA A 100 7.41 -5.53 17.45
C ALA A 100 6.86 -6.18 18.74
N PHE A 101 6.55 -5.38 19.77
CA PHE A 101 6.01 -5.86 21.05
C PHE A 101 4.49 -5.76 21.15
N LEU A 102 3.81 -5.18 20.16
CA LEU A 102 2.36 -5.02 20.16
C LEU A 102 1.65 -6.24 19.57
N HIS A 103 0.48 -6.58 20.11
CA HIS A 103 -0.37 -7.63 19.55
C HIS A 103 -0.90 -7.25 18.16
N LEU A 104 -0.92 -8.22 17.24
CA LEU A 104 -1.41 -8.04 15.87
C LEU A 104 -2.78 -7.34 15.81
N ASN A 105 -3.77 -7.81 16.58
CA ASN A 105 -5.12 -7.23 16.58
C ASN A 105 -5.12 -5.73 16.95
N LEU A 106 -4.29 -5.34 17.92
CA LEU A 106 -4.18 -3.94 18.33
C LEU A 106 -3.55 -3.08 17.22
N ILE A 107 -2.54 -3.61 16.52
CA ILE A 107 -1.92 -2.93 15.38
C ILE A 107 -2.94 -2.70 14.25
N TRP A 108 -3.77 -3.71 13.93
CA TRP A 108 -4.82 -3.58 12.92
C TRP A 108 -5.87 -2.53 13.29
N ILE A 109 -6.36 -2.55 14.55
CA ILE A 109 -7.32 -1.56 15.03
C ILE A 109 -6.76 -0.13 14.94
N ILE A 110 -5.52 0.09 15.39
CA ILE A 110 -4.88 1.41 15.28
C ILE A 110 -4.71 1.82 13.81
N ALA A 111 -4.28 0.90 12.95
CA ALA A 111 -4.11 1.16 11.52
C ALA A 111 -5.43 1.57 10.85
N ASP A 112 -6.53 0.87 11.14
CA ASP A 112 -7.85 1.18 10.58
C ASP A 112 -8.36 2.56 11.03
N ILE A 113 -8.17 2.92 12.30
CA ILE A 113 -8.54 4.24 12.82
C ILE A 113 -7.74 5.35 12.12
N VAL A 114 -6.42 5.20 12.01
CA VAL A 114 -5.56 6.21 11.39
C VAL A 114 -5.82 6.32 9.88
N ASN A 115 -6.03 5.19 9.18
CA ASN A 115 -6.39 5.17 7.77
C ASN A 115 -7.76 5.83 7.53
N GLY A 116 -8.74 5.56 8.39
CA GLY A 116 -10.04 6.25 8.36
C GLY A 116 -9.90 7.75 8.55
N LEU A 117 -9.10 8.18 9.53
CA LEU A 117 -8.85 9.60 9.81
C LEU A 117 -8.16 10.32 8.63
N MET A 118 -7.26 9.64 7.92
CA MET A 118 -6.63 10.16 6.70
C MET A 118 -7.61 10.22 5.52
N ALA A 119 -8.44 9.18 5.35
CA ALA A 119 -9.36 9.09 4.22
C ALA A 119 -10.51 10.09 4.31
N PHE A 120 -11.03 10.33 5.53
CA PHE A 120 -12.18 11.19 5.77
C PHE A 120 -12.04 12.63 5.19
N PRO A 121 -11.01 13.42 5.52
CA PRO A 121 -10.85 14.76 4.96
C PRO A 121 -10.59 14.74 3.45
N ASN A 122 -9.87 13.73 2.95
CA ASN A 122 -9.59 13.58 1.52
C ASN A 122 -10.85 13.31 0.71
N LEU A 123 -11.73 12.45 1.21
CA LEU A 123 -13.05 12.17 0.62
C LEU A 123 -13.93 13.42 0.56
N ILE A 124 -13.96 14.22 1.63
CA ILE A 124 -14.70 15.48 1.66
C ILE A 124 -14.16 16.45 0.60
N ALA A 125 -12.83 16.60 0.51
CA ALA A 125 -12.20 17.45 -0.49
C ALA A 125 -12.51 16.99 -1.92
N LEU A 126 -12.42 15.68 -2.20
CA LEU A 126 -12.74 15.09 -3.51
C LEU A 126 -14.21 15.35 -3.91
N ILE A 127 -15.15 15.20 -2.97
CA ILE A 127 -16.56 15.50 -3.24
C ILE A 127 -16.76 16.98 -3.54
N GLY A 128 -16.08 17.88 -2.82
CA GLY A 128 -16.10 19.32 -3.08
C GLY A 128 -15.52 19.69 -4.44
N LEU A 129 -14.39 19.09 -4.80
CA LEU A 129 -13.64 19.32 -6.05
C LEU A 129 -14.17 18.54 -7.25
N ARG A 130 -15.23 17.72 -7.09
CA ARG A 130 -15.75 16.84 -8.15
C ARG A 130 -15.99 17.56 -9.48
N LYS A 131 -16.46 18.81 -9.45
CA LYS A 131 -16.73 19.61 -10.67
C LYS A 131 -15.44 19.93 -11.41
N VAL A 132 -14.42 20.40 -10.69
CA VAL A 132 -13.08 20.71 -11.22
C VAL A 132 -12.45 19.46 -11.83
N ILE A 133 -12.49 18.33 -11.12
CA ILE A 133 -11.94 17.06 -11.60
C ILE A 133 -12.62 16.61 -12.90
N ILE A 134 -13.95 16.70 -12.97
CA ILE A 134 -14.70 16.33 -14.19
C ILE A 134 -14.36 17.25 -15.37
N GLU A 135 -14.21 18.55 -15.13
CA GLU A 135 -13.85 19.53 -16.16
C GLU A 135 -12.45 19.28 -16.70
N GLU A 136 -11.45 19.17 -15.83
CA GLU A 136 -10.06 18.84 -16.19
C GLU A 136 -9.95 17.48 -16.90
N THR A 137 -10.72 16.48 -16.46
CA THR A 137 -10.73 15.16 -17.11
C THR A 137 -11.27 15.26 -18.54
N LYS A 138 -12.35 16.01 -18.76
CA LYS A 138 -12.91 16.21 -20.10
C LYS A 138 -11.95 16.94 -21.01
N ASP A 139 -11.31 17.99 -20.49
CA ASP A 139 -10.34 18.79 -21.21
C ASP A 139 -9.09 17.98 -21.60
N TYR A 140 -8.56 17.16 -20.67
CA TYR A 140 -7.49 16.20 -20.96
C TYR A 140 -7.86 15.25 -22.11
N PHE A 141 -9.05 14.62 -22.07
CA PHE A 141 -9.48 13.72 -23.16
C PHE A 141 -9.75 14.45 -24.48
N GLN A 142 -10.16 15.72 -24.44
CA GLN A 142 -10.29 16.55 -25.65
C GLN A 142 -8.92 16.86 -26.25
N ARG A 143 -7.94 17.28 -25.44
CA ARG A 143 -6.55 17.49 -25.89
C ARG A 143 -5.93 16.23 -26.46
N LEU A 144 -6.12 15.08 -25.81
CA LEU A 144 -5.60 13.80 -26.26
C LEU A 144 -6.17 13.39 -27.63
N LYS A 145 -7.46 13.66 -27.88
CA LYS A 145 -8.11 13.41 -29.17
C LYS A 145 -7.58 14.32 -30.29
N ILE A 146 -7.22 15.56 -29.98
CA ILE A 146 -6.73 16.53 -30.97
C ILE A 146 -5.26 16.27 -31.31
N ASN A 147 -4.43 16.02 -30.30
CA ASN A 147 -2.97 15.99 -30.46
C ASN A 147 -2.38 14.57 -30.60
N HIS A 148 -3.16 13.50 -30.38
CA HIS A 148 -2.70 12.09 -30.37
C HIS A 148 -1.49 11.79 -29.45
N TYR A 149 -1.03 12.75 -28.64
CA TYR A 149 0.06 12.65 -27.68
C TYR A 149 -0.30 13.46 -26.43
N ASP A 150 0.18 13.00 -25.27
CA ASP A 150 -0.06 13.64 -23.98
C ASP A 150 0.90 14.83 -23.79
N GLN A 151 0.40 16.07 -23.88
CA GLN A 151 1.25 17.26 -23.76
C GLN A 151 1.84 17.44 -22.35
N ASP A 152 1.25 16.81 -21.32
CA ASP A 152 1.75 16.88 -19.95
C ASP A 152 3.02 16.03 -19.72
N GLU A 153 3.36 15.12 -20.64
CA GLU A 153 4.65 14.42 -20.66
C GLU A 153 5.77 15.27 -21.27
N VAL A 154 5.46 16.20 -22.18
CA VAL A 154 6.48 16.99 -22.91
C VAL A 154 7.06 18.12 -22.05
N ILE A 155 6.31 18.57 -21.03
CA ILE A 155 6.64 19.73 -20.21
C ILE A 155 7.37 19.33 -18.90
N LYS A 156 7.55 18.04 -18.62
CA LYS A 156 8.32 17.55 -17.46
C LYS A 156 9.82 17.42 -17.71
#